data_AF-A0A0A0L322-F1
#
_entry.id   AF-A0A0A0L322-F1
#
_cell.length_a   1.000
_cell.length_b   1.000
_cell.length_c   1.000
_cell.angle_alpha   90.00
_cell.angle_beta   90.00
_cell.angle_gamma   90.00
#
_symmetry.space_group_name_H-M   'P 1'
#
loop_
_entity.id
_entity.type
_entity.pdbx_description
1 polymer ?
#
loop_
_entity_poly.entity_id
_entity_poly.type
_entity_poly.pdbx_seq_one_letter_code
_entity_poly.pdbx_strand_id
1 'polypeptide(L)'
;MAEIEPPLEERYNELKKEELNGRRTIEADEEVIEECEEEIELPVIDLGQLKKGNLEREKCKKEIVEAAMNWGFFQVINHGVAEKVLNAMINEQKKVFNQPFVNKSLSTNFLNLPSTHYRWGNPVAISSSQISWSEAFHIPVLEVSTSHHHITLRYALYLTVPSSLSLRYQL
;
A
#
# COMPACT_ATOMS: atom_id res chain seq x y z
N MET A 1 30.06 -2.49 0.05
CA MET A 1 28.73 -3.05 0.40
C MET A 1 27.74 -2.35 -0.51
N ALA A 2 26.84 -3.05 -1.19
CA ALA A 2 25.89 -2.40 -2.09
C ALA A 2 24.83 -1.65 -1.27
N GLU A 3 24.52 -0.43 -1.66
CA GLU A 3 23.58 0.45 -0.94
C GLU A 3 22.13 -0.06 -1.11
N ILE A 4 21.43 -0.28 -0.01
CA ILE A 4 20.07 -0.85 0.03
C ILE A 4 19.02 0.26 -0.03
N GLU A 5 19.28 1.35 0.69
CA GLU A 5 18.35 2.47 0.82
C GLU A 5 18.38 3.36 -0.43
N PRO A 6 17.22 3.87 -0.87
CA PRO A 6 17.18 4.94 -1.85
C PRO A 6 17.81 6.22 -1.29
N PRO A 7 18.33 7.12 -2.13
CA PRO A 7 19.03 8.34 -1.70
C PRO A 7 18.05 9.44 -1.24
N LEU A 8 17.15 9.12 -0.32
CA LEU A 8 16.13 10.02 0.24
C LEU A 8 16.77 11.15 1.04
N GLU A 9 17.70 10.80 1.93
CA GLU A 9 18.37 11.74 2.80
C GLU A 9 19.27 12.71 2.02
N GLU A 10 20.04 12.18 1.07
CA GLU A 10 20.86 12.99 0.18
C GLU A 10 20.00 14.01 -0.58
N ARG A 11 18.89 13.55 -1.19
CA ARG A 11 17.97 14.41 -1.93
C ARG A 11 17.32 15.48 -1.05
N TYR A 12 16.95 15.14 0.18
CA TYR A 12 16.39 16.10 1.14
C TYR A 12 17.39 17.20 1.51
N ASN A 13 18.63 16.80 1.80
CA ASN A 13 19.67 17.72 2.19
C ASN A 13 20.07 18.65 1.04
N GLU A 14 20.06 18.18 -0.21
CA GLU A 14 20.23 19.02 -1.40
C GLU A 14 19.17 20.12 -1.48
N LEU A 15 17.89 19.73 -1.41
CA LEU A 15 16.77 20.66 -1.50
C LEU A 15 16.77 21.69 -0.36
N LYS A 16 17.08 21.26 0.87
CA LYS A 16 17.24 22.19 2.00
C LYS A 16 18.36 23.21 1.79
N LYS A 17 19.50 22.79 1.23
CA LYS A 17 20.62 23.70 0.94
C LYS A 17 20.23 24.72 -0.12
N GLU A 18 19.51 24.31 -1.17
CA GLU A 18 18.98 25.21 -2.20
C GLU A 18 18.00 26.23 -1.60
N GLU A 19 17.10 25.80 -0.72
CA GLU A 19 16.15 26.68 -0.02
C GLU A 19 16.85 27.71 0.88
N LEU A 20 17.87 27.29 1.62
CA LEU A 20 18.66 28.17 2.50
C LEU A 20 19.49 29.18 1.70
N ASN A 21 20.05 28.78 0.57
CA ASN A 21 20.82 29.68 -0.29
C ASN A 21 19.93 30.75 -0.97
N GLY A 22 18.62 30.49 -1.11
CA GLY A 22 17.63 31.42 -1.66
C GLY A 22 16.96 32.36 -0.66
N ARG A 23 17.08 32.13 0.66
CA ARG A 23 16.40 32.94 1.70
C ARG A 23 17.39 33.82 2.48
N ARG A 24 17.24 35.15 2.37
CA ARG A 24 17.73 36.08 3.41
C ARG A 24 16.88 35.89 4.67
N THR A 25 17.56 35.72 5.80
CA THR A 25 17.05 35.31 7.11
C THR A 25 15.79 36.06 7.58
N ILE A 26 14.75 35.30 7.94
CA ILE A 26 13.77 35.69 8.95
C ILE A 26 13.55 34.44 9.82
N GLU A 27 13.86 34.55 11.11
CA GLU A 27 13.61 33.53 12.13
C GLU A 27 12.11 33.50 12.45
N ALA A 28 11.53 32.30 12.55
CA ALA A 28 10.15 32.10 12.92
C ALA A 28 10.10 31.29 14.23
N ASP A 29 9.34 31.80 15.20
CA ASP A 29 9.10 31.19 16.50
C ASP A 29 8.35 29.85 16.35
N GLU A 30 8.81 28.83 17.07
CA GLU A 30 8.13 27.53 17.20
C GLU A 30 6.97 27.66 18.20
N GLU A 31 5.73 27.63 17.69
CA GLU A 31 4.56 27.38 18.53
C GLU A 31 4.52 25.91 18.95
N VAL A 32 4.56 25.68 20.26
CA VAL A 32 4.40 24.36 20.88
C VAL A 32 2.92 23.99 20.84
N ILE A 33 2.58 23.01 19.99
CA ILE A 33 1.25 22.41 19.95
C ILE A 33 1.20 21.34 21.05
N GLU A 34 0.30 21.52 22.03
CA GLU A 34 0.00 20.50 23.04
C GLU A 34 -0.88 19.42 22.38
N GLU A 35 -0.30 18.25 22.11
CA GLU A 35 -0.99 17.11 21.49
C GLU A 35 -1.89 16.40 22.52
N CYS A 36 -3.21 16.61 22.39
CA CYS A 36 -4.21 15.78 23.06
C CYS A 36 -4.38 14.48 22.27
N GLU A 37 -3.67 13.42 22.66
CA GLU A 37 -3.84 12.08 22.08
C GLU A 37 -5.08 11.40 22.65
N GLU A 38 -6.25 11.66 22.06
CA GLU A 38 -7.39 10.76 22.21
C GLU A 38 -7.17 9.56 21.27
N GLU A 39 -7.04 8.36 21.84
CA GLU A 39 -6.85 7.13 21.07
C GLU A 39 -8.18 6.75 20.39
N ILE A 40 -8.31 7.13 19.11
CA ILE A 40 -9.52 6.88 18.33
C ILE A 40 -9.47 5.43 17.80
N GLU A 41 -10.33 4.56 18.34
CA GLU A 41 -10.48 3.18 17.86
C GLU A 41 -11.26 3.11 16.53
N LEU A 42 -10.65 2.50 15.51
CA LEU A 42 -11.28 2.30 14.21
C LEU A 42 -12.34 1.19 14.22
N PRO A 43 -13.42 1.30 13.43
CA PRO A 43 -14.39 0.23 13.29
C PRO A 43 -13.76 -1.06 12.78
N VAL A 44 -14.09 -2.18 13.43
CA VAL A 44 -13.67 -3.53 13.03
C VAL A 44 -14.89 -4.30 12.51
N ILE A 45 -14.82 -4.79 11.27
CA ILE A 45 -15.91 -5.49 10.60
C ILE A 45 -15.59 -6.97 10.40
N ASP A 46 -16.49 -7.84 10.86
CA ASP A 46 -16.38 -9.29 10.67
C ASP A 46 -16.99 -9.72 9.33
N LEU A 47 -16.14 -9.93 8.32
CA LEU A 47 -16.59 -10.38 6.99
C LEU A 47 -17.04 -11.84 6.97
N GLY A 48 -16.77 -12.61 8.03
CA GLY A 48 -17.28 -13.97 8.20
C GLY A 48 -18.81 -14.00 8.28
N GLN A 49 -19.43 -12.90 8.75
CA GLN A 49 -20.88 -12.75 8.83
C GLN A 49 -21.57 -12.83 7.46
N LEU A 50 -20.88 -12.48 6.37
CA LEU A 50 -21.41 -12.53 5.01
C LEU A 50 -21.74 -13.96 4.53
N LYS A 51 -21.14 -14.98 5.16
CA LYS A 51 -21.31 -16.41 4.82
C LYS A 51 -22.29 -17.14 5.73
N LYS A 52 -22.88 -16.46 6.72
CA LYS A 52 -23.85 -17.04 7.67
C LYS A 52 -25.26 -16.99 7.09
N GLY A 53 -26.21 -16.33 7.76
CA GLY A 53 -27.59 -16.16 7.31
C GLY A 53 -27.87 -14.81 6.65
N ASN A 54 -29.10 -14.65 6.14
CA ASN A 54 -29.54 -13.39 5.55
C ASN A 54 -29.49 -12.22 6.55
N LEU A 55 -29.85 -12.46 7.81
CA LEU A 55 -29.86 -11.42 8.84
C LEU A 55 -28.44 -10.91 9.15
N GLU A 56 -27.49 -11.81 9.39
CA GLU A 56 -26.08 -11.48 9.68
C GLU A 56 -25.42 -10.80 8.47
N ARG A 57 -25.73 -11.27 7.26
CA ARG A 57 -25.23 -10.68 6.03
C ARG A 57 -25.71 -9.24 5.85
N GLU A 58 -27.00 -8.97 6.08
CA GLU A 58 -27.53 -7.60 5.98
C GLU A 58 -27.00 -6.70 7.10
N LYS A 59 -26.79 -7.22 8.30
CA LYS A 59 -26.14 -6.46 9.39
C LYS A 59 -24.71 -6.07 9.01
N CYS A 60 -23.90 -7.01 8.54
CA CYS A 60 -22.52 -6.76 8.12
C CYS A 60 -22.44 -5.73 6.98
N LYS A 61 -23.34 -5.78 5.99
CA LYS A 61 -23.42 -4.75 4.94
C LYS A 61 -23.71 -3.36 5.52
N LYS A 62 -24.61 -3.25 6.50
CA LYS A 62 -24.91 -1.96 7.16
C LYS A 62 -23.69 -1.44 7.91
N GLU A 63 -23.00 -2.29 8.65
CA GLU A 63 -21.75 -1.93 9.35
C GLU A 63 -20.69 -1.40 8.37
N ILE A 64 -20.54 -2.02 7.19
CA ILE A 64 -19.63 -1.53 6.12
C ILE A 64 -20.03 -0.13 5.66
N VAL A 65 -21.32 0.10 5.38
CA VAL A 65 -21.82 1.40 4.91
C VAL A 65 -21.63 2.47 5.99
N GLU A 66 -22.00 2.18 7.23
CA GLU A 66 -21.88 3.12 8.35
C GLU A 66 -20.42 3.47 8.63
N ALA A 67 -19.52 2.48 8.63
CA ALA A 67 -18.09 2.74 8.80
C ALA A 67 -17.52 3.55 7.63
N ALA A 68 -17.86 3.22 6.39
CA ALA A 68 -17.43 4.01 5.23
C ALA A 68 -17.94 5.46 5.27
N MET A 69 -19.19 5.68 5.69
CA MET A 69 -19.80 7.02 5.76
C MET A 69 -19.21 7.87 6.88
N ASN A 70 -19.03 7.29 8.06
CA ASN A 70 -18.62 8.04 9.25
C ASN A 70 -17.10 8.16 9.38
N TRP A 71 -16.34 7.19 8.86
CA TRP A 71 -14.89 7.11 9.03
C TRP A 71 -14.10 7.19 7.72
N GLY A 72 -14.68 6.75 6.60
CA GLY A 72 -13.97 6.62 5.32
C GLY A 72 -13.04 5.40 5.24
N PHE A 73 -12.74 4.74 6.35
CA PHE A 73 -11.93 3.52 6.45
C PHE A 73 -12.31 2.68 7.66
N PHE A 74 -12.01 1.38 7.61
CA PHE A 74 -12.32 0.41 8.66
C PHE A 74 -11.40 -0.80 8.55
N GLN A 75 -11.25 -1.54 9.64
CA GLN A 75 -10.52 -2.81 9.67
C GLN A 75 -11.47 -3.96 9.36
N VAL A 76 -10.94 -5.05 8.80
CA VAL A 76 -11.71 -6.27 8.52
C VAL A 76 -11.06 -7.48 9.16
N ILE A 77 -11.88 -8.34 9.76
CA ILE A 77 -11.48 -9.65 10.29
C ILE A 77 -12.28 -10.76 9.60
N ASN A 78 -11.81 -12.00 9.73
CA ASN A 78 -12.41 -13.18 9.10
C ASN A 78 -12.66 -13.01 7.58
N HIS A 79 -11.79 -12.25 6.91
CA HIS A 79 -11.84 -11.95 5.48
C HIS A 79 -11.62 -13.19 4.58
N GLY A 80 -11.18 -14.32 5.17
CA GLY A 80 -11.03 -15.60 4.48
C GLY A 80 -9.74 -15.76 3.67
N VAL A 81 -8.82 -14.79 3.74
CA VAL A 81 -7.45 -14.95 3.20
C VAL A 81 -6.66 -15.75 4.23
N ALA A 82 -6.05 -16.85 3.80
CA ALA A 82 -5.30 -17.71 4.69
C ALA A 82 -4.06 -17.00 5.25
N GLU A 83 -3.82 -17.13 6.55
CA GLU A 83 -2.69 -16.50 7.24
C GLU A 83 -1.34 -16.84 6.60
N LYS A 84 -1.17 -18.09 6.15
CA LYS A 84 0.04 -18.51 5.41
C LYS A 84 0.35 -17.66 4.17
N VAL A 85 -0.68 -17.15 3.48
CA VAL A 85 -0.54 -16.30 2.30
C VAL A 85 -0.08 -14.91 2.72
N LEU A 86 -0.67 -14.35 3.78
CA LEU A 86 -0.27 -13.05 4.34
C LEU A 86 1.18 -13.10 4.82
N ASN A 87 1.55 -14.13 5.58
CA ASN A 87 2.91 -14.31 6.08
C ASN A 87 3.92 -14.50 4.94
N ALA A 88 3.57 -15.27 3.90
CA ALA A 88 4.43 -15.39 2.72
C ALA A 88 4.60 -14.04 2.00
N MET A 89 3.52 -13.28 1.82
CA MET A 89 3.58 -11.96 1.21
C MET A 89 4.49 -11.00 1.98
N ILE A 90 4.36 -10.93 3.31
CA ILE A 90 5.21 -10.09 4.17
C ILE A 90 6.68 -10.50 4.05
N ASN A 91 6.96 -11.80 4.00
CA ASN A 91 8.33 -12.31 3.87
C ASN A 91 8.95 -11.98 2.51
N GLU A 92 8.21 -12.16 1.41
CA GLU A 92 8.69 -11.79 0.08
C GLU A 92 8.85 -10.28 -0.06
N GLN A 93 7.94 -9.48 0.51
CA GLN A 93 8.08 -8.02 0.56
C GLN A 93 9.40 -7.62 1.22
N LYS A 94 9.70 -8.16 2.42
CA LYS A 94 10.97 -7.87 3.11
C LYS A 94 12.20 -8.22 2.25
N LYS A 95 12.18 -9.38 1.58
CA LYS A 95 13.27 -9.79 0.69
C LYS A 95 13.47 -8.80 -0.45
N VAL A 96 12.38 -8.33 -1.05
CA VAL A 96 12.40 -7.35 -2.15
C VAL A 96 13.01 -6.03 -1.70
N PHE A 97 12.51 -5.44 -0.60
CA PHE A 97 13.00 -4.14 -0.12
C PHE A 97 14.43 -4.18 0.41
N ASN A 98 14.89 -5.35 0.91
CA ASN A 98 16.28 -5.56 1.34
C ASN A 98 17.28 -5.77 0.19
N GLN A 99 16.84 -5.75 -1.07
CA GLN A 99 17.76 -5.78 -2.21
C GLN A 99 18.45 -4.43 -2.38
N PRO A 100 19.67 -4.39 -2.95
CA PRO A 100 20.35 -3.15 -3.27
C PRO A 100 19.46 -2.21 -4.10
N PHE A 101 19.47 -0.93 -3.75
CA PHE A 101 18.69 0.12 -4.43
C PHE A 101 18.88 0.08 -5.94
N VAL A 102 20.12 -0.06 -6.40
CA VAL A 102 20.49 -0.14 -7.82
C VAL A 102 19.76 -1.27 -8.55
N ASN A 103 19.54 -2.42 -7.90
CA ASN A 103 18.81 -3.54 -8.51
C ASN A 103 17.32 -3.24 -8.64
N LYS A 104 16.76 -2.54 -7.66
CA LYS A 104 15.35 -2.11 -7.64
C LYS A 104 15.09 -0.98 -8.66
N SER A 105 16.04 -0.05 -8.80
CA SER A 105 15.88 1.19 -9.59
C SER A 105 16.24 1.08 -11.07
N LEU A 106 17.28 0.30 -11.43
CA LEU A 106 17.79 0.28 -12.80
C LEU A 106 17.19 -0.82 -13.68
N SER A 107 16.57 -1.83 -13.09
CA SER A 107 16.40 -3.08 -13.82
C SER A 107 15.18 -3.11 -14.75
N THR A 108 15.37 -3.75 -15.90
CA THR A 108 14.31 -4.29 -16.76
C THR A 108 13.90 -5.72 -16.35
N ASN A 109 14.56 -6.32 -15.35
CA ASN A 109 14.48 -7.75 -15.02
C ASN A 109 14.28 -8.06 -13.52
N PHE A 110 14.24 -7.07 -12.63
CA PHE A 110 13.92 -7.31 -11.21
C PHE A 110 12.45 -7.72 -11.10
N LEU A 111 12.21 -8.93 -10.57
CA LEU A 111 10.91 -9.58 -10.57
C LEU A 111 10.28 -9.74 -11.97
N ASN A 112 11.07 -9.60 -13.05
CA ASN A 112 10.58 -9.47 -14.44
C ASN A 112 9.53 -8.35 -14.62
N LEU A 113 9.61 -7.30 -13.80
CA LEU A 113 8.74 -6.14 -13.87
C LEU A 113 9.45 -4.97 -14.57
N PRO A 114 8.72 -4.17 -15.36
CA PRO A 114 9.21 -2.88 -15.84
C PRO A 114 9.68 -1.98 -14.69
N SER A 115 10.72 -1.17 -14.93
CA SER A 115 11.25 -0.22 -13.93
C SER A 115 10.22 0.81 -13.45
N THR A 116 9.16 1.08 -14.23
CA THR A 116 8.03 1.96 -13.86
C THR A 116 7.24 1.49 -12.64
N HIS A 117 7.38 0.22 -12.25
CA HIS A 117 6.70 -0.37 -11.11
C HIS A 117 7.39 -0.06 -9.77
N TYR A 118 8.61 0.44 -9.83
CA TYR A 118 9.36 0.83 -8.64
C TYR A 118 9.37 2.35 -8.49
N ARG A 119 9.03 2.83 -7.30
CA ARG A 119 9.11 4.25 -6.94
C ARG A 119 9.80 4.43 -5.60
N TRP A 120 10.58 5.48 -5.49
CA TRP A 120 11.14 5.94 -4.23
C TRP A 120 10.98 7.46 -4.17
N GLY A 121 10.46 7.93 -3.04
CA GLY A 121 10.11 9.32 -2.79
C GLY A 121 9.39 10.03 -3.93
N ASN A 122 9.88 11.23 -4.23
CA ASN A 122 9.45 12.05 -5.35
C ASN A 122 10.72 12.57 -6.07
N PRO A 123 11.19 11.89 -7.13
CA PRO A 123 12.45 12.25 -7.78
C PRO A 123 12.40 13.61 -8.46
N VAL A 124 11.20 14.16 -8.72
CA VAL A 124 10.99 15.48 -9.32
C VAL A 124 10.63 16.55 -8.29
N ALA A 125 10.82 16.29 -6.99
CA ALA A 125 10.62 17.28 -5.95
C ALA A 125 11.52 18.50 -6.15
N ILE A 126 10.92 19.69 -6.05
CA ILE A 126 11.59 20.99 -6.13
C ILE A 126 11.71 21.70 -4.76
N SER A 127 11.10 21.14 -3.72
CA SER A 127 11.20 21.64 -2.35
C SER A 127 11.26 20.48 -1.35
N SER A 128 11.80 20.76 -0.16
CA SER A 128 11.93 19.76 0.91
C SER A 128 10.57 19.20 1.35
N SER A 129 9.53 20.02 1.31
CA SER A 129 8.13 19.65 1.61
C SER A 129 7.48 18.69 0.59
N GLN A 130 8.07 18.53 -0.60
CA GLN A 130 7.53 17.65 -1.65
C GLN A 130 8.16 16.25 -1.64
N ILE A 131 9.12 16.00 -0.76
CA ILE A 131 9.73 14.68 -0.63
C ILE A 131 8.77 13.76 0.12
N SER A 132 8.63 12.54 -0.39
CA SER A 132 8.01 11.45 0.34
C SER A 132 9.10 10.54 0.90
N TRP A 133 9.08 10.27 2.21
CA TRP A 133 10.00 9.32 2.84
C TRP A 133 9.50 7.89 2.68
N SER A 134 9.40 7.42 1.45
CA SER A 134 8.84 6.11 1.15
C SER A 134 9.47 5.46 -0.07
N GLU A 135 9.47 4.14 -0.06
CA GLU A 135 9.75 3.28 -1.21
C GLU A 135 8.51 2.43 -1.47
N ALA A 136 8.15 2.20 -2.72
CA ALA A 136 7.00 1.38 -3.06
C ALA A 136 7.19 0.62 -4.37
N PHE A 137 6.60 -0.56 -4.42
CA PHE A 137 6.35 -1.31 -5.65
C PHE A 137 4.86 -1.26 -5.95
N HIS A 138 4.52 -0.89 -7.18
CA HIS A 138 3.17 -1.01 -7.72
C HIS A 138 3.14 -2.19 -8.68
N ILE A 139 2.30 -3.19 -8.45
CA ILE A 139 2.20 -4.38 -9.31
C ILE A 139 0.75 -4.51 -9.77
N PRO A 140 0.42 -4.16 -11.04
CA PRO A 140 -0.92 -4.29 -11.55
C PRO A 140 -1.39 -5.75 -11.49
N VAL A 141 -2.62 -5.98 -10.99
CA VAL A 141 -3.19 -7.34 -10.88
C VAL A 141 -3.20 -8.08 -12.24
N LEU A 142 -3.30 -7.33 -13.35
CA LEU A 142 -3.24 -7.88 -14.70
C LEU A 142 -1.88 -8.54 -15.01
N GLU A 143 -0.78 -7.99 -14.51
CA GLU A 143 0.59 -8.51 -14.71
C GLU A 143 0.89 -9.73 -13.82
N VAL A 144 0.21 -9.83 -12.67
CA VAL A 144 0.27 -11.02 -11.82
C VAL A 144 -0.31 -12.25 -12.53
N SER A 145 -1.29 -12.07 -13.43
CA SER A 145 -1.94 -13.17 -14.15
C SER A 145 -1.18 -13.65 -15.38
N THR A 146 -0.27 -12.86 -15.95
CA THR A 146 0.48 -13.20 -17.18
C THR A 146 1.80 -13.91 -16.87
N SER A 147 2.24 -13.88 -15.62
CA SER A 147 3.36 -14.68 -15.11
C SER A 147 2.93 -16.15 -15.00
N HIS A 148 3.25 -16.96 -16.01
CA HIS A 148 2.81 -18.35 -16.23
C HIS A 148 3.26 -19.39 -15.17
N HIS A 149 3.56 -19.00 -13.94
CA HIS A 149 3.91 -19.91 -12.83
C HIS A 149 3.05 -19.77 -11.57
N HIS A 150 2.05 -18.87 -11.54
CA HIS A 150 1.11 -18.78 -10.42
C HIS A 150 -0.35 -18.77 -10.89
N ILE A 151 -0.84 -19.95 -11.29
CA ILE A 151 -2.27 -20.27 -11.44
C ILE A 151 -3.06 -20.00 -10.14
N THR A 152 -2.38 -19.81 -9.00
CA THR A 152 -2.97 -19.90 -7.66
C THR A 152 -3.91 -18.76 -7.28
N LEU A 153 -3.70 -17.52 -7.71
CA LEU A 153 -4.56 -16.39 -7.29
C LEU A 153 -5.83 -16.24 -8.13
N ARG A 154 -5.72 -16.42 -9.46
CA ARG A 154 -6.89 -16.41 -10.36
C ARG A 154 -7.81 -17.59 -10.06
N TYR A 155 -7.25 -18.78 -9.82
CA TYR A 155 -8.03 -19.99 -9.52
C TYR A 155 -8.67 -19.93 -8.13
N ALA A 156 -8.00 -19.33 -7.13
CA ALA A 156 -8.58 -19.11 -5.81
C ALA A 156 -9.82 -18.18 -5.86
N LEU A 157 -9.77 -17.12 -6.66
CA LEU A 157 -10.93 -16.24 -6.86
C LEU A 157 -12.08 -16.97 -7.57
N TYR A 158 -11.80 -17.73 -8.63
CA TYR A 158 -12.80 -18.53 -9.35
C TYR A 158 -13.46 -19.62 -8.50
N LEU A 159 -12.74 -20.26 -7.57
CA LEU A 159 -13.28 -21.32 -6.70
C LEU A 159 -14.12 -20.79 -5.51
N THR A 160 -13.98 -19.50 -5.18
CA THR A 160 -14.73 -18.88 -4.07
C THR A 160 -16.04 -18.21 -4.50
N VAL A 161 -16.30 -18.12 -5.81
CA VAL A 161 -17.56 -17.62 -6.35
C VAL A 161 -18.50 -18.82 -6.61
N PRO A 162 -19.64 -18.94 -5.91
CA PRO A 162 -20.62 -19.96 -6.22
C PRO A 162 -21.11 -19.79 -7.66
N SER A 163 -21.31 -20.90 -8.37
CA SER A 163 -21.73 -20.97 -9.78
C SER A 163 -23.06 -20.25 -10.10
N SER A 164 -23.76 -19.73 -9.09
CA SER A 164 -25.04 -19.01 -9.22
C SER A 164 -24.91 -17.53 -9.63
N LEU A 165 -23.70 -17.00 -9.80
CA LEU A 165 -23.47 -15.59 -10.20
C LEU A 165 -22.78 -15.41 -11.57
N SER A 166 -22.62 -16.48 -12.35
CA SER A 166 -21.89 -16.45 -13.64
C SER A 166 -22.67 -15.87 -14.84
N LEU A 167 -23.82 -15.24 -14.63
CA LEU A 167 -24.57 -14.58 -15.71
C LEU A 167 -24.82 -13.12 -15.35
N ARG A 168 -23.89 -12.26 -15.74
CA ARG A 168 -24.11 -10.91 -16.31
C ARG A 168 -22.82 -10.09 -16.22
N TYR A 169 -21.95 -10.24 -17.20
CA TYR A 169 -21.07 -9.16 -17.67
C TYR A 169 -20.82 -9.35 -19.17
N GLN A 170 -21.78 -8.89 -19.97
CA GLN A 170 -21.58 -8.50 -21.35
C GLN A 170 -22.05 -7.04 -21.45
N LEU A 171 -21.08 -6.13 -21.44
CA LEU A 171 -21.07 -4.89 -22.21
C LEU A 171 -19.65 -4.72 -22.73
#